data_AF-A0A943RXA1-F1
#
_entry.id   AF-A0A943RXA1-F1
#
_cell.length_a   1.000
_cell.length_b   1.000
_cell.length_c   1.000
_cell.angle_alpha   90.00
_cell.angle_beta   90.00
_cell.angle_gamma   90.00
#
_symmetry.space_group_name_H-M   'P 1'
#
loop_
_entity.id
_entity.type
_entity.pdbx_description
1 polymer ?
#
loop_
_entity_poly.entity_id
_entity_poly.type
_entity_poly.pdbx_seq_one_letter_code
_entity_poly.pdbx_strand_id
1 'polypeptide(L)'
;MQCPYCGYEYDDELTKCPFCATENTREAREQQRETIWSLQEEGKYIRNNLPKQLLKNANRTAAHMGRKILAGILFVLLLFGVIAVSIRTIKDLKRENNIQQLEEYLQAMELDALVSCMDEIEEYDPSYEKYYEVDSSYRYLTYAQESLGWYYESLDDPYSSEDTRTYYLATAIAYCVNAFQEADTALSDQLIQDNEAALEQILMQTQNLLTAISITEEEVQEILDLGEYYYIGEDVVPYAILARERIE
;
A
#
# COMPACT_ATOMS: atom_id res chain seq x y z
N MET A 1 26.29 -69.42 -0.36
CA MET A 1 25.12 -68.80 0.28
C MET A 1 23.92 -68.87 -0.63
N GLN A 2 22.71 -68.90 -0.06
CA GLN A 2 21.47 -68.87 -0.84
C GLN A 2 20.93 -67.44 -0.94
N CYS A 3 20.61 -66.98 -2.15
CA CYS A 3 20.02 -65.66 -2.37
C CYS A 3 18.65 -65.58 -1.66
N PRO A 4 18.42 -64.60 -0.77
CA PRO A 4 17.15 -64.50 -0.05
C PRO A 4 15.97 -64.10 -0.94
N TYR A 5 16.24 -63.60 -2.16
CA TYR A 5 15.19 -63.16 -3.09
C TYR A 5 14.88 -64.17 -4.18
N CYS A 6 15.88 -64.84 -4.77
CA CYS A 6 15.66 -65.83 -5.84
C CYS A 6 15.94 -67.28 -5.44
N GLY A 7 16.44 -67.54 -4.24
CA GLY A 7 16.74 -68.89 -3.76
C GLY A 7 17.93 -69.58 -4.43
N TYR A 8 18.63 -68.92 -5.35
CA TYR A 8 19.80 -69.48 -6.03
C TYR A 8 21.00 -69.55 -5.08
N GLU A 9 21.73 -70.67 -5.09
CA GLU A 9 22.90 -70.89 -4.27
C GLU A 9 24.17 -70.48 -5.04
N TYR A 10 24.94 -69.55 -4.49
CA TYR A 10 26.13 -68.99 -5.12
C TYR A 10 27.25 -68.76 -4.12
N ASP A 11 28.47 -68.60 -4.60
CA ASP A 11 29.65 -68.39 -3.76
C ASP A 11 29.51 -67.12 -2.92
N ASP A 12 29.98 -67.19 -1.68
CA ASP A 12 29.91 -66.12 -0.71
C ASP A 12 30.84 -64.93 -1.05
N GLU A 13 31.84 -65.17 -1.91
CA GLU A 13 32.81 -64.16 -2.40
C GLU A 13 32.27 -63.28 -3.54
N LEU A 14 31.06 -63.57 -4.04
CA LEU A 14 30.44 -62.78 -5.12
C LEU A 14 29.60 -61.63 -4.54
N THR A 15 29.96 -60.39 -4.88
CA THR A 15 29.27 -59.16 -4.46
C THR A 15 27.79 -59.07 -4.85
N LYS A 16 27.37 -59.84 -5.87
CA LYS A 16 25.98 -59.92 -6.33
C LYS A 16 25.63 -61.35 -6.70
N CYS A 17 24.37 -61.73 -6.48
CA CYS A 17 23.85 -63.00 -6.97
C CYS A 17 23.95 -63.04 -8.50
N PRO A 18 24.62 -64.03 -9.10
CA PRO A 18 24.84 -64.08 -10.54
C PRO A 18 23.54 -64.32 -11.34
N PHE A 19 22.48 -64.81 -10.69
CA PHE A 19 21.23 -65.13 -11.34
C PHE A 19 20.23 -63.97 -11.36
N CYS A 20 20.10 -63.22 -10.26
CA CYS A 20 19.13 -62.12 -10.15
C CYS A 20 19.78 -60.75 -9.92
N ALA A 21 21.11 -60.67 -9.96
CA ALA A 21 21.93 -59.49 -9.70
C ALA A 21 21.70 -58.79 -8.35
N THR A 22 20.94 -59.41 -7.43
CA THR A 22 20.67 -58.83 -6.11
C THR A 22 21.93 -58.84 -5.26
N GLU A 23 22.19 -57.73 -4.57
CA GLU A 23 23.40 -57.52 -3.78
C GLU A 23 23.58 -58.57 -2.70
N ASN A 24 24.82 -59.04 -2.56
CA ASN A 24 25.20 -59.93 -1.48
C ASN A 24 25.24 -59.15 -0.17
N THR A 25 24.12 -59.20 0.56
CA THR A 25 23.94 -58.49 1.84
C THR A 25 24.92 -58.92 2.94
N ARG A 26 25.62 -60.06 2.81
CA ARG A 26 26.62 -60.49 3.78
C ARG A 26 27.95 -59.80 3.54
N GLU A 27 28.45 -59.82 2.30
CA GLU A 27 29.69 -59.15 1.91
C GLU A 27 29.56 -57.62 2.02
N ALA A 28 28.41 -57.05 1.64
CA ALA A 28 28.14 -55.62 1.82
C ALA A 28 28.15 -55.21 3.31
N ARG A 29 27.69 -56.08 4.22
CA ARG A 29 27.77 -55.86 5.67
C ARG A 29 29.19 -56.00 6.21
N GLU A 30 30.00 -56.89 5.65
CA GLU A 30 31.42 -57.02 6.00
C GLU A 30 32.20 -55.78 5.55
N GLN A 31 32.02 -55.32 4.31
CA GLN A 31 32.63 -54.08 3.81
C GLN A 31 32.18 -52.84 4.61
N GLN A 32 30.89 -52.74 4.97
CA GLN A 32 30.42 -51.68 5.86
C GLN A 32 31.07 -51.77 7.24
N ARG A 33 31.21 -52.98 7.80
CA ARG A 33 31.82 -53.17 9.11
C ARG A 33 33.30 -52.82 9.07
N GLU A 34 34.03 -53.22 8.03
CA GLU A 34 35.44 -52.84 7.82
C GLU A 34 35.62 -51.34 7.64
N THR A 35 34.73 -50.69 6.89
CA THR A 35 34.75 -49.22 6.70
C THR A 35 34.45 -48.49 8.01
N ILE A 36 33.49 -48.96 8.80
CA ILE A 36 33.22 -48.38 10.13
C ILE A 36 34.40 -48.62 11.06
N TRP A 37 35.03 -49.80 11.00
CA TRP A 37 36.17 -50.13 11.84
C TRP A 37 37.40 -49.29 11.47
N SER A 38 37.69 -49.09 10.18
CA SER A 38 38.78 -48.23 9.71
C SER A 38 38.56 -46.76 10.10
N LEU A 39 37.33 -46.24 9.97
CA LEU A 39 36.99 -44.90 10.42
C LEU A 39 37.09 -44.75 11.95
N GLN A 40 36.73 -45.79 12.71
CA GLN A 40 36.91 -45.80 14.16
C GLN A 40 38.39 -45.87 14.55
N GLU A 41 39.20 -46.62 13.81
CA GLU A 41 40.64 -46.75 14.01
C GLU A 41 41.37 -45.45 13.66
N GLU A 42 41.00 -44.78 12.56
CA GLU A 42 41.44 -43.43 12.21
C GLU A 42 41.00 -42.42 13.27
N GLY A 43 39.76 -42.49 13.73
CA GLY A 43 39.25 -41.65 14.81
C GLY A 43 40.01 -41.84 16.13
N LYS A 44 40.41 -43.08 16.45
CA LYS A 44 41.27 -43.40 17.62
C LYS A 44 42.70 -42.95 17.40
N TYR A 45 43.27 -43.14 16.22
CA TYR A 45 44.61 -42.69 15.85
C TYR A 45 44.72 -41.17 15.97
N ILE A 46 43.75 -40.43 15.43
CA ILE A 46 43.67 -38.97 15.58
C ILE A 46 43.49 -38.60 17.05
N ARG A 47 42.61 -39.26 17.81
CA ARG A 47 42.40 -38.96 19.23
C ARG A 47 43.64 -39.22 20.11
N ASN A 48 44.46 -40.21 19.74
CA ASN A 48 45.61 -40.66 20.53
C ASN A 48 46.94 -40.02 20.09
N ASN A 49 47.10 -39.70 18.79
CA ASN A 49 48.36 -39.21 18.21
C ASN A 49 48.33 -37.73 17.82
N LEU A 50 47.16 -37.08 17.70
CA LEU A 50 47.14 -35.62 17.64
C LEU A 50 47.40 -35.07 19.05
N PRO A 51 48.41 -34.21 19.25
CA PRO A 51 48.65 -33.60 20.55
C PRO A 51 47.35 -32.96 21.04
N LYS A 52 46.90 -33.30 22.26
CA LYS A 52 45.71 -32.71 22.88
C LYS A 52 45.74 -31.17 22.85
N GLN A 53 46.94 -30.57 22.78
CA GLN A 53 47.16 -29.15 22.58
C GLN A 53 46.74 -28.64 21.19
N LEU A 54 46.97 -29.38 20.11
CA LEU A 54 46.51 -29.01 18.76
C LEU A 54 44.98 -29.12 18.63
N LEU A 55 44.36 -30.16 19.20
CA LEU A 55 42.90 -30.27 19.28
C LEU A 55 42.27 -29.16 20.15
N LYS A 56 42.88 -28.85 21.30
CA LYS A 56 42.46 -27.71 22.14
C LYS A 56 42.61 -26.39 21.40
N ASN A 57 43.73 -26.15 20.72
CA ASN A 57 43.98 -24.92 19.99
C ASN A 57 43.03 -24.77 18.79
N ALA A 58 42.80 -25.83 18.02
CA ALA A 58 41.85 -25.84 16.91
C ALA A 58 40.41 -25.59 17.38
N ASN A 59 39.95 -26.27 18.44
CA ASN A 59 38.62 -26.02 19.04
C ASN A 59 38.51 -24.60 19.62
N ARG A 60 39.57 -24.07 20.21
CA ARG A 60 39.59 -22.72 20.78
C ARG A 60 39.55 -21.66 19.68
N THR A 61 40.23 -21.89 18.56
CA THR A 61 40.19 -21.02 17.37
C THR A 61 38.83 -21.09 16.68
N ALA A 62 38.26 -22.28 16.50
CA ALA A 62 36.92 -22.46 15.95
C ALA A 62 35.84 -21.80 16.84
N ALA A 63 35.92 -21.98 18.18
CA ALA A 63 35.04 -21.30 19.12
C ALA A 63 35.25 -19.77 19.13
N HIS A 64 36.47 -19.29 18.85
CA HIS A 64 36.73 -17.85 18.72
C HIS A 64 36.15 -17.28 17.43
N MET A 65 36.22 -18.00 16.31
CA MET A 65 35.55 -17.62 15.06
C MET A 65 34.04 -17.66 15.22
N GLY A 66 33.48 -18.72 15.82
CA GLY A 66 32.05 -18.83 16.10
C GLY A 66 31.52 -17.67 16.94
N ARG A 67 32.26 -17.25 17.98
CA ARG A 67 31.92 -16.06 18.78
C ARG A 67 31.95 -14.77 17.97
N LYS A 68 32.92 -14.61 17.05
CA LYS A 68 32.99 -13.43 16.17
C LYS A 68 31.83 -13.39 15.19
N ILE A 69 31.47 -14.53 14.59
CA ILE A 69 30.33 -14.64 13.68
C ILE A 69 29.03 -14.32 14.43
N LEU A 70 28.82 -14.93 15.60
CA LEU A 70 27.63 -14.66 16.42
C LEU A 70 27.56 -13.19 16.85
N ALA A 71 28.67 -12.59 17.29
CA ALA A 71 28.74 -11.18 17.64
C ALA A 71 28.44 -10.28 16.41
N GLY A 72 28.93 -10.66 15.23
CA GLY A 72 28.62 -9.96 13.97
C GLY A 72 27.14 -10.03 13.62
N ILE A 73 26.52 -11.21 13.74
CA ILE A 73 25.07 -11.37 13.51
C ILE A 73 24.26 -10.53 14.50
N LEU A 74 24.60 -10.59 15.79
CA LEU A 74 23.94 -9.78 16.83
C LEU A 74 24.09 -8.29 16.55
N PHE A 75 25.29 -7.85 16.13
CA PHE A 75 25.54 -6.45 15.78
C PHE A 75 24.69 -6.00 14.58
N VAL A 76 24.59 -6.82 13.54
CA VAL A 76 23.74 -6.53 12.37
C VAL A 76 22.27 -6.46 12.76
N LEU A 77 21.77 -7.40 13.58
CA LEU A 77 20.39 -7.36 14.08
C LEU A 77 20.11 -6.10 14.90
N LEU A 78 21.09 -5.66 15.71
CA LEU A 78 20.98 -4.43 16.50
C LEU A 78 20.93 -3.19 15.58
N LEU A 79 21.77 -3.14 14.55
CA LEU A 79 21.72 -2.08 13.54
C LEU A 79 20.37 -2.04 12.81
N PHE A 80 19.84 -3.18 12.39
CA PHE A 80 18.51 -3.24 11.78
C PHE A 80 17.42 -2.72 12.73
N GLY A 81 17.48 -3.08 14.00
CA GLY A 81 16.55 -2.57 15.02
C GLY A 81 16.62 -1.05 15.16
N VAL A 82 17.82 -0.48 15.24
CA VAL A 82 18.02 0.97 15.32
C VAL A 82 17.50 1.68 14.06
N ILE A 83 17.83 1.16 12.88
CA ILE A 83 17.37 1.75 11.60
C ILE A 83 15.83 1.71 11.52
N ALA A 84 15.20 0.60 11.88
CA ALA A 84 13.75 0.47 11.85
C ALA A 84 13.05 1.47 12.79
N VAL A 85 13.59 1.63 14.02
CA VAL A 85 13.06 2.62 14.98
C VAL A 85 13.26 4.04 14.48
N SER A 86 14.42 4.36 13.90
CA SER A 86 14.70 5.68 13.34
C SER A 86 13.77 6.01 12.18
N ILE A 87 13.54 5.08 11.24
CA ILE A 87 12.61 5.28 10.13
C ILE A 87 11.20 5.55 10.65
N ARG A 88 10.74 4.76 11.63
CA ARG A 88 9.43 4.96 12.25
C ARG A 88 9.31 6.34 12.90
N THR A 89 10.32 6.74 13.66
CA THR A 89 10.35 8.05 14.32
C THR A 89 10.32 9.20 13.31
N ILE A 90 11.06 9.09 12.20
CA ILE A 90 11.05 10.10 11.13
C ILE A 90 9.67 10.16 10.47
N LYS A 91 9.04 9.02 10.19
CA LYS A 91 7.69 8.97 9.63
C LYS A 91 6.66 9.59 10.58
N ASP A 92 6.72 9.25 11.86
CA ASP A 92 5.82 9.80 12.88
C ASP A 92 6.00 11.32 13.00
N LEU A 93 7.25 11.83 13.01
CA LEU A 93 7.53 13.27 13.04
C LEU A 93 7.05 13.99 11.77
N LYS A 94 7.24 13.41 10.59
CA LYS A 94 6.73 13.98 9.33
C LYS A 94 5.21 14.08 9.39
N ARG A 95 4.53 13.02 9.86
CA ARG A 95 3.07 13.00 10.02
C ARG A 95 2.60 14.06 11.01
N GLU A 96 3.22 14.15 12.18
CA GLU A 96 2.87 15.17 13.18
C GLU A 96 3.02 16.59 12.63
N ASN A 97 4.11 16.86 11.89
CA ASN A 97 4.31 18.16 11.24
C ASN A 97 3.26 18.43 10.15
N ASN A 98 2.90 17.44 9.35
CA ASN A 98 1.85 17.56 8.34
C ASN A 98 0.49 17.87 8.98
N ILE A 99 0.10 17.12 10.01
CA ILE A 99 -1.15 17.36 10.75
C ILE A 99 -1.16 18.77 11.32
N GLN A 100 -0.05 19.21 11.92
CA GLN A 100 0.04 20.57 12.46
C GLN A 100 -0.20 21.63 11.37
N GLN A 101 0.42 21.50 10.20
CA GLN A 101 0.22 22.44 9.10
C GLN A 101 -1.21 22.41 8.58
N LEU A 102 -1.78 21.22 8.37
CA LEU A 102 -3.17 21.06 7.92
C LEU A 102 -4.16 21.67 8.92
N GLU A 103 -3.91 21.51 10.22
CA GLU A 103 -4.72 22.10 11.28
C GLU A 103 -4.61 23.63 11.29
N GLU A 104 -3.42 24.19 11.10
CA GLU A 104 -3.20 25.64 10.98
C GLU A 104 -3.98 26.20 9.77
N TYR A 105 -3.92 25.55 8.61
CA TYR A 105 -4.67 25.97 7.42
C TYR A 105 -6.19 25.83 7.61
N LEU A 106 -6.65 24.74 8.21
CA LEU A 106 -8.07 24.51 8.48
C LEU A 106 -8.63 25.58 9.43
N GLN A 107 -7.94 25.87 10.54
CA GLN A 107 -8.35 26.89 11.50
C GLN A 107 -8.31 28.31 10.92
N ALA A 108 -7.37 28.58 10.00
CA ALA A 108 -7.29 29.84 9.27
C ALA A 108 -8.27 29.93 8.09
N MET A 109 -8.99 28.84 7.77
CA MET A 109 -9.84 28.69 6.58
C MET A 109 -9.07 28.95 5.26
N GLU A 110 -7.78 28.62 5.24
CA GLU A 110 -6.91 28.71 4.07
C GLU A 110 -6.99 27.41 3.25
N LEU A 111 -8.16 27.16 2.64
CA LEU A 111 -8.46 25.87 1.99
C LEU A 111 -7.56 25.57 0.79
N ASP A 112 -7.15 26.56 0.00
CA ASP A 112 -6.20 26.37 -1.10
C ASP A 112 -4.83 25.86 -0.61
N ALA A 113 -4.38 26.37 0.56
CA ALA A 113 -3.13 25.96 1.17
C ALA A 113 -3.25 24.55 1.78
N LEU A 114 -4.40 24.23 2.37
CA LEU A 114 -4.73 22.89 2.85
C LEU A 114 -4.66 21.86 1.71
N VAL A 115 -5.36 22.11 0.59
CA VAL A 115 -5.35 21.25 -0.60
C VAL A 115 -3.94 21.08 -1.16
N SER A 116 -3.19 22.17 -1.28
CA SER A 116 -1.80 22.14 -1.73
C SER A 116 -0.91 21.30 -0.80
N CYS A 117 -1.12 21.38 0.52
CA CYS A 117 -0.42 20.56 1.50
C CYS A 117 -0.78 19.08 1.35
N MET A 118 -2.06 18.77 1.13
CA MET A 118 -2.54 17.40 0.90
C MET A 118 -1.91 16.77 -0.37
N ASP A 119 -1.70 17.54 -1.43
CA ASP A 119 -1.01 17.09 -2.65
C ASP A 119 0.46 16.66 -2.41
N GLU A 120 1.12 17.23 -1.41
CA GLU A 120 2.49 16.88 -1.04
C GLU A 120 2.57 15.60 -0.17
N ILE A 121 1.44 15.11 0.33
CA ILE A 121 1.36 13.91 1.17
C ILE A 121 1.24 12.67 0.28
N GLU A 122 2.35 11.97 0.09
CA GLU A 122 2.43 10.78 -0.79
C GLU A 122 1.76 9.51 -0.22
N GLU A 123 1.61 9.40 1.10
CA GLU A 123 1.11 8.19 1.77
C GLU A 123 -0.23 8.48 2.46
N TYR A 124 -1.26 7.68 2.14
CA TYR A 124 -2.51 7.67 2.90
C TYR A 124 -2.25 7.27 4.37
N ASP A 125 -2.76 8.07 5.29
CA ASP A 125 -2.79 7.77 6.72
C ASP A 125 -4.18 8.16 7.27
N PRO A 126 -4.87 7.28 8.03
CA PRO A 126 -6.19 7.58 8.60
C PRO A 126 -6.23 8.82 9.50
N SER A 127 -5.09 9.28 10.01
CA SER A 127 -5.03 10.55 10.75
C SER A 127 -5.31 11.78 9.90
N TYR A 128 -5.34 11.64 8.58
CA TYR A 128 -5.69 12.72 7.66
C TYR A 128 -7.16 12.69 7.21
N GLU A 129 -7.99 11.75 7.68
CA GLU A 129 -9.37 11.52 7.21
C GLU A 129 -10.18 12.83 7.10
N LYS A 130 -10.24 13.61 8.20
CA LYS A 130 -10.97 14.88 8.22
C LYS A 130 -10.50 15.91 7.20
N TYR A 131 -9.22 15.86 6.81
CA TYR A 131 -8.67 16.76 5.80
C TYR A 131 -8.96 16.24 4.40
N TYR A 132 -9.05 14.92 4.19
CA TYR A 132 -9.51 14.35 2.92
C TYR A 132 -10.96 14.74 2.61
N GLU A 133 -11.84 14.76 3.61
CA GLU A 133 -13.24 15.22 3.45
C GLU A 133 -13.30 16.67 2.96
N VAL A 134 -12.49 17.56 3.56
CA VAL A 134 -12.40 18.97 3.16
C VAL A 134 -11.74 19.12 1.79
N ASP A 135 -10.65 18.39 1.54
CA ASP A 135 -9.90 18.40 0.27
C ASP A 135 -10.79 17.97 -0.91
N SER A 136 -11.49 16.83 -0.80
CA SER A 136 -12.40 16.34 -1.84
C SER A 136 -13.51 17.35 -2.13
N SER A 137 -14.21 17.80 -1.08
CA SER A 137 -15.32 18.74 -1.19
C SER A 137 -14.89 20.07 -1.82
N TYR A 138 -13.75 20.61 -1.39
CA TYR A 138 -13.24 21.89 -1.87
C TYR A 138 -12.71 21.79 -3.32
N ARG A 139 -12.05 20.69 -3.71
CA ARG A 139 -11.63 20.48 -5.11
C ARG A 139 -12.81 20.49 -6.06
N TYR A 140 -13.90 19.82 -5.71
CA TYR A 140 -15.11 19.85 -6.54
C TYR A 140 -15.70 21.25 -6.65
N LEU A 141 -15.72 22.02 -5.56
CA LEU A 141 -16.13 23.42 -5.60
C LEU A 141 -15.24 24.24 -6.55
N THR A 142 -13.92 24.09 -6.47
CA THR A 142 -12.96 24.78 -7.34
C THR A 142 -13.16 24.38 -8.81
N TYR A 143 -13.31 23.10 -9.13
CA TYR A 143 -13.59 22.66 -10.50
C TYR A 143 -14.93 23.17 -11.05
N ALA A 144 -15.93 23.31 -10.18
CA ALA A 144 -17.19 23.94 -10.56
C ALA A 144 -16.99 25.41 -10.92
N GLN A 145 -16.25 26.16 -10.10
CA GLN A 145 -15.92 27.56 -10.36
C GLN A 145 -15.12 27.76 -11.65
N GLU A 146 -14.13 26.91 -11.90
CA GLU A 146 -13.35 26.91 -13.15
C GLU A 146 -14.25 26.64 -14.37
N SER A 147 -15.13 25.64 -14.27
CA SER A 147 -16.07 25.29 -15.33
C SER A 147 -17.08 26.41 -15.61
N LEU A 148 -17.55 27.11 -14.57
CA LEU A 148 -18.37 28.32 -14.72
C LEU A 148 -17.58 29.46 -15.36
N GLY A 149 -16.31 29.62 -15.01
CA GLY A 149 -15.41 30.56 -15.67
C GLY A 149 -15.37 30.34 -17.19
N TRP A 150 -15.15 29.09 -17.61
CA TRP A 150 -15.17 28.73 -19.04
C TRP A 150 -16.54 28.93 -19.68
N TYR A 151 -17.64 28.65 -18.97
CA TYR A 151 -18.98 28.95 -19.46
C TYR A 151 -19.15 30.45 -19.74
N TYR A 152 -18.81 31.32 -18.78
CA TYR A 152 -18.94 32.77 -18.97
C TYR A 152 -18.02 33.32 -20.06
N GLU A 153 -16.76 32.86 -20.14
CA GLU A 153 -15.85 33.22 -21.23
C GLU A 153 -16.41 32.82 -22.60
N SER A 154 -17.07 31.66 -22.66
CA SER A 154 -17.67 31.14 -23.89
C SER A 154 -18.97 31.85 -24.30
N LEU A 155 -19.59 32.66 -23.43
CA LEU A 155 -20.69 33.56 -23.81
C LEU A 155 -20.18 34.76 -24.62
N ASP A 156 -18.97 35.22 -24.32
CA ASP A 156 -18.31 36.35 -24.99
C ASP A 156 -17.55 35.95 -26.26
N ASP A 157 -17.26 34.66 -26.46
CA ASP A 157 -16.58 34.13 -27.65
C ASP A 157 -17.56 33.92 -28.83
N PRO A 158 -17.45 34.68 -29.94
CA PRO A 158 -18.32 34.53 -31.10
C PRO A 158 -18.12 33.20 -31.86
N TYR A 159 -17.07 32.45 -31.56
CA TYR A 159 -16.78 31.14 -32.16
C TYR A 159 -17.23 29.98 -31.27
N SER A 160 -17.65 30.23 -30.03
CA SER A 160 -18.14 29.19 -29.15
C SER A 160 -19.50 28.67 -29.63
N SER A 161 -19.62 27.34 -29.68
CA SER A 161 -20.88 26.69 -30.03
C SER A 161 -21.82 26.63 -28.83
N GLU A 162 -23.10 26.45 -29.15
CA GLU A 162 -24.12 26.16 -28.15
C GLU A 162 -23.79 24.91 -27.33
N ASP A 163 -23.29 23.86 -27.97
CA ASP A 163 -22.88 22.61 -27.34
C ASP A 163 -21.72 22.82 -26.36
N THR A 164 -20.73 23.65 -26.70
CA THR A 164 -19.61 23.99 -25.82
C THR A 164 -20.10 24.68 -24.55
N ARG A 165 -21.02 25.64 -24.68
CA ARG A 165 -21.63 26.32 -23.54
C ARG A 165 -22.39 25.37 -22.63
N THR A 166 -23.23 24.52 -23.23
CA THR A 166 -23.98 23.50 -22.48
C THR A 166 -23.04 22.54 -21.77
N TYR A 167 -21.94 22.14 -22.41
CA TYR A 167 -20.94 21.26 -21.82
C TYR A 167 -20.27 21.88 -20.58
N TYR A 168 -19.82 23.13 -20.66
CA TYR A 168 -19.21 23.81 -19.50
C TYR A 168 -20.21 23.98 -18.36
N LEU A 169 -21.45 24.36 -18.66
CA LEU A 169 -22.49 24.51 -17.64
C LEU A 169 -22.87 23.16 -17.01
N ALA A 170 -23.02 22.09 -17.79
CA ALA A 170 -23.27 20.75 -17.27
C ALA A 170 -22.14 20.26 -16.38
N THR A 171 -20.89 20.53 -16.77
CA THR A 171 -19.70 20.18 -15.99
C THR A 171 -19.67 20.94 -14.67
N ALA A 172 -19.99 22.23 -14.68
CA ALA A 172 -20.11 23.04 -13.47
C ALA A 172 -21.19 22.51 -12.51
N ILE A 173 -22.38 22.17 -13.03
CA ILE A 173 -23.47 21.59 -12.24
C ILE A 173 -23.03 20.27 -11.60
N ALA A 174 -22.43 19.37 -12.39
CA ALA A 174 -21.96 18.07 -11.91
C ALA A 174 -20.95 18.24 -10.75
N TYR A 175 -19.99 19.14 -10.89
CA TYR A 175 -19.02 19.41 -9.84
C TYR A 175 -19.64 20.09 -8.61
N CYS A 176 -20.61 20.99 -8.78
CA CYS A 176 -21.36 21.53 -7.64
C CYS A 176 -22.09 20.42 -6.89
N VAL A 177 -22.79 19.52 -7.59
CA VAL A 177 -23.52 18.43 -6.94
C VAL A 177 -22.57 17.47 -6.23
N ASN A 178 -21.40 17.15 -6.81
CA ASN A 178 -20.38 16.36 -6.13
C ASN A 178 -19.85 17.07 -4.86
N ALA A 179 -19.55 18.38 -4.94
CA ALA A 179 -19.12 19.16 -3.78
C ALA A 179 -20.18 19.18 -2.68
N PHE A 180 -21.46 19.30 -3.06
CA PHE A 180 -22.60 19.24 -2.15
C PHE A 180 -22.67 17.88 -1.47
N GLN A 181 -22.64 16.80 -2.25
CA GLN A 181 -22.76 15.43 -1.75
C GLN A 181 -21.63 15.08 -0.77
N GLU A 182 -20.39 15.42 -1.11
CA GLU A 182 -19.23 15.16 -0.26
C GLU A 182 -19.31 15.93 1.06
N ALA A 183 -19.60 17.24 0.99
CA ALA A 183 -19.71 18.07 2.19
C ALA A 183 -20.89 17.66 3.07
N ASP A 184 -22.05 17.37 2.49
CA ASP A 184 -23.26 16.95 3.21
C ASP A 184 -23.09 15.56 3.84
N THR A 185 -22.42 14.63 3.14
CA THR A 185 -22.10 13.30 3.67
C THR A 185 -21.16 13.40 4.87
N ALA A 186 -20.09 14.19 4.74
CA ALA A 186 -19.12 14.41 5.82
C ALA A 186 -19.77 15.10 7.04
N LEU A 187 -20.60 16.12 6.83
CA LEU A 187 -21.35 16.80 7.90
C LEU A 187 -22.43 15.92 8.55
N SER A 188 -22.95 14.95 7.80
CA SER A 188 -23.94 13.99 8.31
C SER A 188 -23.30 12.83 9.07
N ASP A 189 -21.98 12.67 9.00
CA ASP A 189 -21.29 11.73 9.88
C ASP A 189 -21.45 12.19 11.34
N GLN A 190 -21.71 11.25 12.24
CA GLN A 190 -21.91 11.54 13.66
C GLN A 190 -20.59 11.79 14.40
N LEU A 191 -19.47 11.78 13.66
CA LEU A 191 -18.13 12.04 14.18
C LEU A 191 -17.86 13.54 14.14
N ILE A 192 -17.67 14.14 15.33
CA ILE A 192 -17.15 15.51 15.45
C ILE A 192 -15.64 15.46 15.18
N GLN A 193 -15.19 16.10 14.11
CA GLN A 193 -13.80 16.08 13.64
C GLN A 193 -13.13 17.48 13.65
N ASP A 194 -13.86 18.53 14.03
CA ASP A 194 -13.42 19.93 14.00
C ASP A 194 -13.14 20.47 12.57
N ASN A 195 -13.76 19.88 11.56
CA ASN A 195 -13.72 20.32 10.15
C ASN A 195 -15.07 20.87 9.66
N GLU A 196 -16.10 20.87 10.51
CA GLU A 196 -17.49 21.15 10.15
C GLU A 196 -17.66 22.57 9.63
N ALA A 197 -16.96 23.55 10.22
CA ALA A 197 -17.03 24.93 9.76
C ALA A 197 -16.52 25.11 8.31
N ALA A 198 -15.49 24.36 7.91
CA ALA A 198 -14.99 24.38 6.54
C ALA A 198 -15.98 23.71 5.58
N LEU A 199 -16.54 22.56 5.97
CA LEU A 199 -17.54 21.85 5.19
C LEU A 199 -18.83 22.66 5.03
N GLU A 200 -19.32 23.32 6.07
CA GLU A 200 -20.46 24.24 6.02
C GLU A 200 -20.20 25.42 5.07
N GLN A 201 -18.98 25.97 5.09
CA GLN A 201 -18.60 27.05 4.17
C GLN A 201 -18.58 26.57 2.71
N ILE A 202 -18.07 25.36 2.45
CA ILE A 202 -18.07 24.75 1.13
C ILE A 202 -19.51 24.51 0.67
N LEU A 203 -20.35 23.90 1.53
CA LEU A 203 -21.75 23.62 1.23
C LEU A 203 -22.53 24.90 0.88
N MET A 204 -22.37 25.94 1.68
CA MET A 204 -22.98 27.26 1.43
C MET A 204 -22.51 27.86 0.10
N GLN A 205 -21.22 27.81 -0.21
CA GLN A 205 -20.68 28.32 -1.48
C GLN A 205 -21.23 27.53 -2.67
N THR A 206 -21.28 26.21 -2.58
CA THR A 206 -21.86 25.33 -3.59
C THR A 206 -23.33 25.63 -3.84
N GLN A 207 -24.14 25.77 -2.78
CA GLN A 207 -25.55 26.15 -2.88
C GLN A 207 -25.74 27.52 -3.54
N ASN A 208 -24.88 28.49 -3.20
CA ASN A 208 -24.90 29.81 -3.83
C ASN A 208 -24.58 29.74 -5.33
N LEU A 209 -23.62 28.90 -5.75
CA LEU A 209 -23.30 28.70 -7.16
C LEU A 209 -24.47 28.06 -7.92
N LEU A 210 -25.04 26.98 -7.39
CA LEU A 210 -26.21 26.30 -7.99
C LEU A 210 -27.39 27.26 -8.15
N THR A 211 -27.66 28.07 -7.12
CA THR A 211 -28.71 29.10 -7.17
C THR A 211 -28.40 30.16 -8.21
N ALA A 212 -27.15 30.61 -8.33
CA ALA A 212 -26.73 31.61 -9.30
C ALA A 212 -26.94 31.15 -10.76
N ILE A 213 -26.82 29.85 -11.01
CA ILE A 213 -27.10 29.22 -12.30
C ILE A 213 -28.52 28.65 -12.41
N SER A 214 -29.45 29.13 -11.58
CA SER A 214 -30.88 28.78 -11.67
C SER A 214 -31.19 27.29 -11.56
N ILE A 215 -30.36 26.53 -10.86
CA ILE A 215 -30.63 25.15 -10.46
C ILE A 215 -31.38 25.16 -9.13
N THR A 216 -32.50 24.44 -9.08
CA THR A 216 -33.38 24.35 -7.91
C THR A 216 -32.95 23.23 -6.97
N GLU A 217 -33.38 23.30 -5.71
CA GLU A 217 -33.15 22.21 -4.72
C GLU A 217 -33.73 20.86 -5.18
N GLU A 218 -34.89 20.89 -5.86
CA GLU A 218 -35.51 19.69 -6.43
C GLU A 218 -34.61 19.07 -7.51
N GLU A 219 -34.08 19.88 -8.42
CA GLU A 219 -33.14 19.42 -9.46
C GLU A 219 -31.82 18.93 -8.86
N VAL A 220 -31.31 19.53 -7.78
CA VAL A 220 -30.15 19.00 -7.06
C VAL A 220 -30.44 17.60 -6.55
N GLN A 221 -31.60 17.38 -5.93
CA GLN A 221 -31.97 16.06 -5.43
C GLN A 221 -32.18 15.05 -6.56
N GLU A 222 -32.86 15.44 -7.64
CA GLU A 222 -33.05 14.61 -8.82
C GLU A 222 -31.70 14.20 -9.42
N ILE A 223 -30.73 15.12 -9.47
CA ILE A 223 -29.37 14.79 -9.90
C ILE A 223 -28.76 13.81 -8.91
N LEU A 224 -28.73 14.08 -7.60
CA LEU A 224 -28.17 13.16 -6.59
C LEU A 224 -28.73 11.73 -6.69
N ASP A 225 -30.02 11.58 -7.00
CA ASP A 225 -30.69 10.29 -7.14
C ASP A 225 -30.24 9.48 -8.38
N LEU A 226 -29.51 10.07 -9.33
CA LEU A 226 -28.99 9.37 -10.52
C LEU A 226 -27.81 8.43 -10.24
N GLY A 227 -27.14 8.54 -9.09
CA GLY A 227 -26.11 7.60 -8.63
C GLY A 227 -24.70 8.18 -8.43
N GLU A 228 -23.75 7.32 -8.05
CA GLU A 228 -22.44 7.73 -7.49
C GLU A 228 -21.45 8.34 -8.49
N TYR A 229 -20.94 9.53 -8.13
CA TYR A 229 -19.83 10.30 -8.70
C TYR A 229 -19.92 10.60 -10.21
N TYR A 230 -20.39 11.81 -10.52
CA TYR A 230 -20.52 12.29 -11.90
C TYR A 230 -19.15 12.48 -12.55
N TYR A 231 -18.71 11.46 -13.28
CA TYR A 231 -17.74 11.61 -14.34
C TYR A 231 -18.44 12.25 -15.55
N ILE A 232 -18.63 13.58 -15.51
CA ILE A 232 -19.14 14.43 -16.62
C ILE A 232 -20.11 13.65 -17.52
N GLY A 233 -21.25 13.25 -16.96
CA GLY A 233 -22.18 12.34 -17.59
C GLY A 233 -23.23 13.11 -18.40
N GLU A 234 -23.59 12.59 -19.57
CA GLU A 234 -24.70 13.06 -20.41
C GLU A 234 -25.99 13.31 -19.62
N ASP A 235 -26.14 12.67 -18.46
CA ASP A 235 -27.29 12.77 -17.56
C ASP A 235 -27.51 14.17 -16.94
N VAL A 236 -26.47 15.01 -16.84
CA VAL A 236 -26.59 16.38 -16.30
C VAL A 236 -26.92 17.40 -17.41
N VAL A 237 -26.75 17.03 -18.67
CA VAL A 237 -26.98 17.91 -19.84
C VAL A 237 -28.43 18.47 -19.90
N PRO A 238 -29.49 17.69 -19.63
CA PRO A 238 -30.85 18.24 -19.60
C PRO A 238 -31.02 19.39 -18.62
N TYR A 239 -30.42 19.29 -17.42
CA TYR A 239 -30.47 20.35 -16.41
C TYR A 239 -29.67 21.58 -16.84
N ALA A 240 -28.53 21.39 -17.52
CA ALA A 240 -27.76 22.49 -18.09
C ALA A 240 -28.53 23.26 -19.18
N ILE A 241 -29.27 22.54 -20.05
CA ILE A 241 -30.13 23.17 -21.06
C ILE A 241 -31.21 24.01 -20.38
N LEU A 242 -31.92 23.45 -19.41
CA LEU A 242 -32.96 24.14 -18.65
C LEU A 242 -32.41 25.36 -17.88
N ALA A 243 -31.27 25.20 -17.22
CA ALA A 243 -30.58 26.29 -16.51
C ALA A 243 -30.23 27.43 -17.46
N ARG A 244 -29.66 27.10 -18.62
CA ARG A 244 -29.31 28.12 -19.62
C ARG A 244 -30.54 28.84 -20.16
N GLU A 245 -31.64 28.14 -20.44
CA GLU A 245 -32.92 28.75 -20.84
C GLU A 245 -33.50 29.71 -19.78
N ARG A 246 -33.10 29.55 -18.50
CA ARG A 246 -33.51 30.44 -17.41
C ARG A 246 -32.58 31.65 -17.24
N ILE A 247 -31.32 31.54 -17.64
CA ILE A 247 -30.27 32.56 -17.43
C ILE A 247 -30.14 33.48 -18.65
N GLU A 248 -30.26 32.95 -19.86
CA GLU A 248 -30.17 33.69 -21.14
C GLU A 248 -31.51 34.32 -21.56
#